data_AF-A0A7X7S354-F1
#
_entry.id   AF-A0A7X7S354-F1
#
_cell.length_a   1.000
_cell.length_b   1.000
_cell.length_c   1.000
_cell.angle_alpha   90.00
_cell.angle_beta   90.00
_cell.angle_gamma   90.00
#
_symmetry.space_group_name_H-M   'P 1'
#
loop_
_entity.id
_entity.type
_entity.pdbx_description
1 polymer ?
#
loop_
_entity_poly.entity_id
_entity_poly.type
_entity_poly.pdbx_seq_one_letter_code
_entity_poly.pdbx_strand_id
1 'polypeptide(L)'
;MRRTLLVTNDFPPRHGGIQSYLHNFAATLPAGDLTVFASSYHQADMAGFDAAQPYEVVRSRHTMMVPTPDVVRQAADLVRTHRIETVWFGAAAPLGLMAPALRRAGAERVIASTHGHEVGWWMSPGTRQALRRIA
;
A
#
# COMPACT_ATOMS: atom_id res chain seq x y z
N MET A 1 -2.37 -17.54 6.95
CA MET A 1 -3.37 -16.56 6.48
C MET A 1 -3.15 -16.40 4.97
N ARG A 2 -3.82 -15.46 4.28
CA ARG A 2 -3.49 -15.19 2.85
C ARG A 2 -2.27 -14.29 2.77
N ARG A 3 -1.35 -14.57 1.84
CA ARG A 3 -0.19 -13.69 1.59
C ARG A 3 -0.67 -12.31 1.14
N THR A 4 -0.24 -11.28 1.85
CA THR A 4 -0.76 -9.93 1.75
C THR A 4 0.32 -8.94 1.36
N LEU A 5 0.02 -8.07 0.39
CA LEU A 5 0.83 -6.92 0.03
C LEU A 5 0.17 -5.65 0.55
N LEU A 6 0.78 -4.99 1.54
CA LEU A 6 0.39 -3.63 1.94
C LEU A 6 1.05 -2.62 1.01
N VAL A 7 0.28 -1.80 0.30
CA VAL A 7 0.78 -0.73 -0.57
C VAL A 7 0.41 0.63 0.04
N THR A 8 1.40 1.46 0.38
CA THR A 8 1.15 2.70 1.12
C THR A 8 2.21 3.80 0.93
N ASN A 9 1.79 5.07 0.98
CA ASN A 9 2.70 6.22 1.13
C ASN A 9 3.02 6.55 2.59
N ASP A 10 2.28 5.94 3.50
CA ASP A 10 2.20 6.32 4.90
C ASP A 10 2.72 5.17 5.75
N PHE A 11 4.03 4.94 5.70
CA PHE A 11 4.70 3.97 6.56
C PHE A 11 5.82 4.63 7.37
N PRO A 12 6.13 4.15 8.59
CA PRO A 12 7.27 4.66 9.35
C PRO A 12 8.59 4.44 8.57
N PRO A 13 9.71 5.08 8.96
CA PRO A 13 9.94 5.83 10.21
C PRO A 13 9.36 7.25 10.25
N ARG A 14 8.73 7.73 9.17
CA ARG A 14 8.01 9.00 9.18
C ARG A 14 6.87 8.94 10.21
N HIS A 15 6.75 9.95 11.06
CA HIS A 15 5.67 10.02 12.04
C HIS A 15 4.35 10.49 11.40
N GLY A 16 3.24 9.89 11.82
CA GLY A 16 1.89 10.33 11.48
C GLY A 16 0.82 9.30 11.84
N GLY A 17 -0.45 9.72 11.76
CA GLY A 17 -1.59 8.89 12.20
C GLY A 17 -1.77 7.61 11.38
N ILE A 18 -1.72 7.73 10.04
CA ILE A 18 -1.86 6.59 9.13
C ILE A 18 -0.64 5.66 9.26
N GLN A 19 0.56 6.23 9.43
CA GLN A 19 1.81 5.50 9.64
C GLN A 19 1.71 4.59 10.86
N SER A 20 1.29 5.15 12.01
CA SER A 20 1.09 4.39 13.24
C SER A 20 -0.05 3.37 13.11
N TYR A 21 -1.16 3.75 12.46
CA TYR A 21 -2.29 2.85 12.21
C TYR A 21 -1.85 1.62 11.41
N LEU A 22 -1.19 1.81 10.26
CA LEU A 22 -0.78 0.71 9.39
C LEU A 22 0.30 -0.15 10.04
N HIS A 23 1.28 0.46 10.72
CA HIS A 23 2.33 -0.28 11.40
C HIS A 23 1.79 -1.16 12.54
N ASN A 24 0.89 -0.61 13.36
CA ASN A 24 0.25 -1.36 14.45
C ASN A 24 -0.58 -2.52 13.92
N PHE A 25 -1.36 -2.33 12.85
CA PHE A 25 -2.11 -3.43 12.22
C PHE A 25 -1.17 -4.47 11.57
N ALA A 26 -0.15 -4.02 10.85
CA ALA A 26 0.85 -4.90 10.24
C ALA A 26 1.55 -5.80 11.28
N ALA A 27 1.85 -5.26 12.46
CA ALA A 27 2.45 -6.02 13.57
C ALA A 27 1.55 -7.13 14.13
N THR A 28 0.24 -7.13 13.84
CA THR A 28 -0.68 -8.20 14.26
C THR A 28 -0.82 -9.33 13.23
N LEU A 29 -0.28 -9.15 12.03
CA LEU A 29 -0.34 -10.14 10.97
C LEU A 29 0.82 -11.14 11.07
N PRO A 30 0.64 -12.41 10.64
CA PRO A 30 1.74 -13.35 10.55
C PRO A 30 2.84 -12.82 9.64
N ALA A 31 4.05 -12.67 10.18
CA ALA A 31 5.14 -11.98 9.51
C ALA A 31 5.53 -12.61 8.15
N GLY A 32 5.50 -13.93 8.04
CA GLY A 32 5.77 -14.66 6.79
C GLY A 32 4.69 -14.49 5.71
N ASP A 33 3.53 -13.94 6.06
CA ASP A 33 2.41 -13.71 5.13
C ASP A 33 2.27 -12.23 4.74
N LEU A 34 3.19 -11.34 5.15
CA LEU A 34 3.11 -9.91 4.87
C LEU A 34 4.36 -9.40 4.13
N THR A 35 4.12 -8.67 3.05
CA THR A 35 5.11 -7.80 2.40
C THR A 35 4.56 -6.38 2.39
N VAL A 36 5.37 -5.39 2.73
CA VAL A 36 5.02 -3.97 2.69
C VAL A 36 5.72 -3.31 1.53
N PHE A 37 4.99 -2.69 0.61
CA PHE A 37 5.52 -1.81 -0.42
C PHE A 37 5.21 -0.36 -0.05
N ALA A 38 6.24 0.37 0.36
CA ALA A 38 6.12 1.72 0.89
C ALA A 38 6.94 2.75 0.10
N SER A 39 6.52 4.02 0.12
CA SER A 39 7.35 5.13 -0.38
C SER A 39 8.61 5.32 0.49
N SER A 40 9.59 6.03 -0.06
CA SER A 40 10.82 6.39 0.65
C SER A 40 10.72 7.75 1.33
N TYR A 41 11.37 7.91 2.47
CA TYR A 41 11.55 9.18 3.17
C TYR A 41 13.01 9.32 3.62
N HIS A 42 13.83 9.96 2.78
CA HIS A 42 15.29 10.01 2.94
C HIS A 42 15.80 10.82 4.14
N GLN A 43 14.93 11.57 4.82
CA GLN A 43 15.29 12.35 6.01
C GLN A 43 15.24 11.52 7.30
N ALA A 44 14.95 10.21 7.23
CA ALA A 44 14.87 9.32 8.37
C ALA A 44 15.59 7.99 8.11
N ASP A 45 15.94 7.29 9.19
CA ASP A 45 16.61 5.98 9.13
C ASP A 45 15.63 4.87 8.72
N MET A 46 15.38 4.77 7.42
CA MET A 46 14.53 3.72 6.86
C MET A 46 15.17 2.34 6.98
N ALA A 47 16.48 2.24 6.74
CA ALA A 47 17.18 0.95 6.73
C ALA A 47 17.17 0.31 8.12
N GLY A 48 17.45 1.09 9.17
CA GLY A 48 17.37 0.61 10.54
C GLY A 48 15.95 0.23 10.95
N PHE A 49 14.95 1.03 10.55
CA PHE A 49 13.54 0.69 10.82
C PHE A 49 13.10 -0.59 10.10
N ASP A 50 13.40 -0.71 8.81
CA ASP A 50 12.99 -1.85 7.96
C ASP A 50 13.65 -3.15 8.43
N ALA A 51 14.93 -3.10 8.81
CA ALA A 51 15.66 -4.25 9.36
C ALA A 51 15.12 -4.74 10.71
N ALA A 52 14.41 -3.87 11.46
CA ALA A 52 13.79 -4.23 12.73
C ALA A 52 12.39 -4.86 12.57
N GLN A 53 11.81 -4.85 11.37
CA GLN A 53 10.49 -5.45 11.15
C GLN A 53 10.59 -6.97 10.95
N PRO A 54 9.60 -7.74 11.44
CA PRO A 54 9.60 -9.19 11.25
C PRO A 54 9.17 -9.61 9.83
N TYR A 55 8.63 -8.67 9.05
CA TYR A 55 8.15 -8.85 7.68
C TYR A 55 8.97 -8.01 6.70
N GLU A 56 8.92 -8.36 5.42
CA GLU A 56 9.65 -7.64 4.38
C GLU A 56 9.07 -6.24 4.14
N VAL A 57 9.94 -5.24 4.09
CA VAL A 57 9.61 -3.88 3.66
C VAL A 57 10.39 -3.55 2.38
N VAL A 58 9.67 -3.40 1.28
CA VAL A 58 10.20 -2.98 -0.02
C VAL A 58 9.95 -1.48 -0.18
N ARG A 59 11.02 -0.71 -0.32
CA ARG A 59 10.95 0.74 -0.52
C ARG A 59 10.92 1.10 -2.01
N SER A 60 9.93 1.88 -2.39
CA SER A 60 9.90 2.56 -3.69
C SER A 60 10.97 3.64 -3.74
N ARG A 61 11.55 3.89 -4.91
CA ARG A 61 12.43 5.06 -5.13
C ARG A 61 11.71 6.41 -4.99
N HIS A 62 10.38 6.40 -5.03
CA HIS A 62 9.58 7.62 -4.98
C HIS A 62 9.29 8.02 -3.54
N THR A 63 9.36 9.32 -3.26
CA THR A 63 8.95 9.89 -1.97
C THR A 63 7.44 9.96 -1.79
N MET A 64 6.72 9.97 -2.91
CA MET A 64 5.27 9.81 -2.98
C MET A 64 4.95 8.92 -4.18
N MET A 65 4.39 7.76 -3.91
CA MET A 65 3.84 6.86 -4.92
C MET A 65 2.48 7.37 -5.37
N VAL A 66 2.31 7.40 -6.69
CA VAL A 66 1.04 7.58 -7.37
C VAL A 66 0.85 6.44 -8.38
N PRO A 67 -0.35 6.23 -8.95
CA PRO A 67 -0.63 5.14 -9.89
C PRO A 67 0.05 5.27 -11.27
N THR A 68 1.33 5.60 -11.32
CA THR A 68 2.13 5.66 -12.55
C THR A 68 2.47 4.25 -13.04
N PRO A 69 2.75 4.08 -14.35
CA PRO A 69 3.08 2.76 -14.91
C PRO A 69 4.24 2.04 -14.20
N ASP A 70 5.22 2.77 -13.68
CA ASP A 70 6.36 2.18 -13.00
C ASP A 70 6.02 1.67 -11.59
N VAL A 71 5.24 2.43 -10.80
CA VAL A 71 4.73 1.98 -9.49
C VAL A 71 3.81 0.78 -9.65
N VAL A 72 2.91 0.81 -10.64
CA VAL A 72 2.01 -0.30 -10.95
C VAL A 72 2.80 -1.55 -11.32
N ARG A 73 3.84 -1.41 -12.16
CA ARG A 73 4.69 -2.54 -12.56
C ARG A 73 5.41 -3.14 -11.35
N GLN A 74 6.04 -2.32 -10.51
CA GLN A 74 6.73 -2.79 -9.31
C GLN A 74 5.78 -3.54 -8.36
N ALA A 75 4.62 -2.95 -8.06
CA ALA A 75 3.62 -3.61 -7.23
C ALA A 75 3.12 -4.94 -7.86
N ALA A 76 2.93 -4.98 -9.18
CA ALA A 76 2.53 -6.20 -9.88
C ALA A 76 3.64 -7.28 -9.88
N ASP A 77 4.91 -6.88 -9.97
CA ASP A 77 6.04 -7.79 -9.84
C ASP A 77 6.08 -8.40 -8.43
N LEU A 78 5.89 -7.58 -7.38
CA LEU A 78 5.79 -8.08 -6.00
C LEU A 78 4.63 -9.07 -5.83
N VAL A 79 3.47 -8.78 -6.43
CA VAL A 79 2.32 -9.70 -6.42
C VAL A 79 2.69 -11.06 -7.02
N ARG A 80 3.37 -11.08 -8.18
CA ARG A 80 3.79 -12.32 -8.84
C ARG A 80 4.85 -13.07 -8.04
N THR A 81 5.92 -12.39 -7.65
CA THR A 81 7.09 -12.98 -7.00
C THR A 81 6.75 -13.56 -5.63
N HIS A 82 5.99 -12.82 -4.82
CA HIS A 82 5.59 -13.24 -3.49
C HIS A 82 4.29 -14.06 -3.49
N ARG A 83 3.70 -14.32 -4.68
CA ARG A 83 2.43 -15.04 -4.85
C ARG A 83 1.33 -14.47 -3.94
N ILE A 84 1.21 -13.15 -3.95
CA ILE A 84 0.28 -12.39 -3.13
C ILE A 84 -1.16 -12.72 -3.54
N GLU A 85 -1.99 -13.03 -2.56
CA GLU A 85 -3.41 -13.29 -2.75
C GLU A 85 -4.27 -12.08 -2.38
N THR A 86 -3.82 -11.28 -1.42
CA THR A 86 -4.53 -10.08 -0.94
C THR A 86 -3.67 -8.83 -1.12
N VAL A 87 -4.21 -7.81 -1.79
CA VAL A 87 -3.60 -6.48 -1.78
C VAL A 87 -4.37 -5.59 -0.82
N TRP A 88 -3.66 -4.96 0.10
CA TRP A 88 -4.19 -3.97 1.02
C TRP A 88 -3.62 -2.59 0.68
N PHE A 89 -4.46 -1.68 0.22
CA PHE A 89 -4.09 -0.27 0.06
C PHE A 89 -4.25 0.44 1.39
N GLY A 90 -3.13 0.92 1.94
CA GLY A 90 -3.10 1.60 3.23
C GLY A 90 -3.89 2.91 3.26
N ALA A 91 -4.05 3.54 2.11
CA ALA A 91 -5.02 4.61 1.84
C ALA A 91 -5.69 4.35 0.49
N ALA A 92 -7.01 4.46 0.44
CA ALA A 92 -7.80 4.08 -0.74
C ALA A 92 -7.44 4.92 -1.97
N ALA A 93 -7.38 6.24 -1.84
CA ALA A 93 -7.04 7.14 -2.94
C ALA A 93 -5.65 7.77 -2.75
N PRO A 94 -4.84 7.91 -3.82
CA PRO A 94 -5.09 7.45 -5.19
C PRO A 94 -4.65 6.01 -5.46
N LEU A 95 -3.92 5.36 -4.55
CA LEU A 95 -3.22 4.09 -4.81
C LEU A 95 -4.17 2.93 -5.15
N GLY A 96 -5.40 2.93 -4.61
CA GLY A 96 -6.42 1.93 -4.93
C GLY A 96 -6.79 1.84 -6.41
N LEU A 97 -6.50 2.88 -7.22
CA LEU A 97 -6.68 2.84 -8.68
C LEU A 97 -5.81 1.78 -9.37
N MET A 98 -4.79 1.26 -8.68
CA MET A 98 -3.94 0.17 -9.18
C MET A 98 -4.62 -1.21 -9.08
N ALA A 99 -5.75 -1.32 -8.38
CA ALA A 99 -6.42 -2.60 -8.12
C ALA A 99 -6.66 -3.48 -9.37
N PRO A 100 -7.16 -2.97 -10.52
CA PRO A 100 -7.37 -3.82 -11.70
C PRO A 100 -6.07 -4.40 -12.27
N ALA A 101 -4.96 -3.66 -12.20
CA ALA A 101 -3.66 -4.15 -12.65
C ALA A 101 -3.11 -5.22 -11.71
N LEU A 102 -3.26 -5.05 -10.40
CA LEU A 102 -2.80 -6.02 -9.42
C LEU A 102 -3.65 -7.29 -9.40
N ARG A 103 -4.96 -7.19 -9.69
CA ARG A 103 -5.80 -8.37 -9.96
C ARG A 103 -5.31 -9.17 -11.15
N ARG A 104 -4.97 -8.50 -12.26
CA ARG A 104 -4.35 -9.17 -13.44
C ARG A 104 -2.98 -9.79 -13.12
N ALA A 105 -2.29 -9.30 -12.10
CA ALA A 105 -1.02 -9.85 -11.65
C ALA A 105 -1.16 -11.09 -10.75
N GLY A 106 -2.38 -11.41 -10.28
CA GLY A 106 -2.66 -12.59 -9.46
C GLY A 106 -3.38 -12.31 -8.15
N ALA A 107 -3.62 -11.05 -7.77
CA ALA A 107 -4.34 -10.73 -6.54
C ALA A 107 -5.83 -11.12 -6.64
N GLU A 108 -6.30 -11.94 -5.72
CA GLU A 108 -7.69 -12.40 -5.65
C GLU A 108 -8.57 -11.42 -4.88
N ARG A 109 -8.01 -10.86 -3.80
CA ARG A 109 -8.69 -9.93 -2.89
C ARG A 109 -8.00 -8.58 -2.87
N VAL A 110 -8.80 -7.53 -2.85
CA VAL A 110 -8.34 -6.14 -2.68
C VAL A 110 -9.07 -5.54 -1.48
N ILE A 111 -8.33 -4.91 -0.59
CA ILE A 111 -8.80 -4.17 0.57
C ILE A 111 -8.24 -2.76 0.45
N ALA A 112 -9.05 -1.75 0.77
CA ALA A 112 -8.62 -0.36 0.77
C ALA A 112 -9.12 0.33 2.04
N SER A 113 -8.20 0.91 2.81
CA SER A 113 -8.53 1.67 4.03
C SER A 113 -8.86 3.12 3.70
N THR A 114 -9.90 3.66 4.32
CA THR A 114 -10.26 5.08 4.25
C THR A 114 -9.94 5.78 5.57
N HIS A 115 -9.57 7.06 5.51
CA HIS A 115 -9.13 7.85 6.67
C HIS A 115 -9.89 9.17 6.86
N GLY A 116 -10.98 9.37 6.13
CA GLY A 116 -11.88 10.53 6.24
C GLY A 116 -11.61 11.63 5.23
N HIS A 117 -10.39 11.73 4.68
CA HIS A 117 -10.08 12.65 3.58
C HIS A 117 -10.84 12.31 2.30
N GLU A 118 -11.26 11.05 2.13
CA GLU A 118 -12.02 10.56 0.99
C GLU A 118 -13.44 11.12 0.93
N VAL A 119 -13.96 11.68 2.03
CA VAL A 119 -15.26 12.38 2.04
C VAL A 119 -15.20 13.62 1.15
N GLY A 120 -14.10 14.38 1.20
CA GLY A 120 -13.87 15.53 0.32
C GLY A 120 -13.75 15.13 -1.16
N TRP A 121 -13.16 13.95 -1.43
CA TRP A 121 -13.02 13.41 -2.79
C TRP A 121 -14.34 12.86 -3.34
N TRP A 122 -15.25 12.39 -2.48
CA TRP A 122 -16.60 11.98 -2.90
C TRP A 122 -17.49 13.14 -3.35
N MET A 123 -17.17 14.36 -2.93
CA MET A 123 -17.95 15.57 -3.21
C MET A 123 -17.69 16.16 -4.60
N SER A 124 -16.55 15.90 -5.23
CA SER A 124 -16.28 16.33 -6.62
C SER A 124 -16.58 15.24 -7.67
N PRO A 125 -17.22 15.58 -8.82
CA PRO A 125 -17.69 14.58 -9.80
C PRO A 125 -16.61 13.66 -10.38
N GLY A 126 -15.40 14.16 -10.62
CA GLY A 126 -14.30 13.39 -11.22
C GLY A 126 -13.66 12.38 -10.27
N THR A 127 -13.42 12.79 -9.03
CA THR A 127 -12.88 11.93 -7.97
C THR A 127 -13.90 10.88 -7.50
N ARG A 128 -15.21 11.18 -7.54
CA ARG A 128 -16.27 10.18 -7.30
C ARG A 128 -16.21 9.02 -8.31
N GLN A 129 -16.00 9.31 -9.59
CA GLN A 129 -15.87 8.28 -10.62
C GLN A 129 -14.60 7.44 -10.45
N ALA A 130 -13.49 8.07 -10.04
CA ALA A 130 -12.25 7.37 -9.72
C ALA A 130 -12.43 6.41 -8.53
N LEU A 131 -13.09 6.87 -7.45
CA LEU A 131 -13.36 6.04 -6.27
C LEU A 131 -14.26 4.84 -6.56
N ARG A 132 -15.24 4.97 -7.47
CA ARG A 132 -16.06 3.82 -7.91
C ARG A 132 -15.27 2.71 -8.61
N ARG A 133 -14.06 3.00 -9.09
CA ARG A 133 -13.18 1.97 -9.67
C ARG A 133 -12.33 1.25 -8.63
N ILE A 134 -12.32 1.75 -7.40
CA ILE A 134 -11.61 1.18 -6.26
C ILE A 134 -12.53 0.26 -5.45
N ALA A 135 -13.81 0.62 -5.37
CA ALA A 135 -14.88 -0.17 -4.73
C ALA A 135 -15.21 -1.48 -5.47
#